data_AF-A0A0A0BYF7-F1
#
_entry.id   AF-A0A0A0BYF7-F1
#
_cell.length_a   1.000
_cell.length_b   1.000
_cell.length_c   1.000
_cell.angle_alpha   90.00
_cell.angle_beta   90.00
_cell.angle_gamma   90.00
#
_symmetry.space_group_name_H-M   'P 1'
#
loop_
_entity.id
_entity.type
_entity.pdbx_description
1 polymer ?
#
loop_
_entity_poly.entity_id
_entity_poly.type
_entity_poly.pdbx_seq_one_letter_code
_entity_poly.pdbx_strand_id
1 'polypeptide(L)'
;MTGHGIGSRGRHGTRGTDGTDGTEDLRARFEDVAPVILVDPEPVVRRGRRRRAAVRALSGLGVVAAVLAVVLVVRPGGGGGGPAVTGPPPAEPSRPVAIQVAPAVVEPGGVVTVVLVASEANDLTFGVDAEVERWDGSRWRRAGVTMLCLVEWQCVGEVVGRIDAQPDIGLGATPGEPGLATVLSTEGLDDGWYRLVQRPYRGDVATGVFEVRTGAGAAPPQPPSDEERLTVDPVIVPVEGGLVRVATQVPAGPDGTLTAEDIEAVDSALDPSAVVQRWTDGAWVDVVDVPVRERESDLGVEWGSPVALPALDEGSYRVVRARPGGSPLWGVFTVTATAPPLEQPDDDAADDGAQDDDAQDDGAPDPADGSPDAGDVVGEDAFAPDHPVCAEQPGRCLLEAWWRDVTATVDVERGGGDHDYGVLLTDSVPLGDGSLWLTLFPAEAPPAVVPQPAVVGSTRVGDATVEVGRWPDDVGGGDARRVTCGGFVLHTSSTDVAADEVDQVVAALAAAMQPCPADVAALAARYPAYPPVP
;
A
#
# COMPACT_ATOMS: atom_id res chain seq x y z
N MET A 1 83.25 8.73 40.64
CA MET A 1 84.12 9.65 41.40
C MET A 1 84.21 10.96 40.63
N THR A 2 84.01 12.09 41.34
CA THR A 2 84.19 13.51 40.96
C THR A 2 83.42 14.02 39.71
N GLY A 3 82.55 15.04 39.72
CA GLY A 3 82.26 16.10 40.69
C GLY A 3 82.40 17.49 40.06
N HIS A 4 81.29 18.26 40.07
CA HIS A 4 81.15 19.74 39.92
C HIS A 4 81.31 20.36 38.50
N GLY A 5 80.54 21.36 38.05
CA GLY A 5 79.47 22.13 38.71
C GLY A 5 78.75 23.16 37.79
N ILE A 6 77.49 23.42 38.14
CA ILE A 6 76.69 24.67 38.20
C ILE A 6 76.96 25.85 37.22
N GLY A 7 75.91 26.26 36.50
CA GLY A 7 75.67 27.63 36.01
C GLY A 7 74.28 27.80 35.39
N SER A 8 73.49 28.77 35.89
CA SER A 8 72.02 28.87 35.78
C SER A 8 71.51 29.92 34.76
N ARG A 9 70.21 29.75 34.37
CA ARG A 9 69.20 30.67 33.78
C ARG A 9 68.48 29.93 32.64
N GLY A 10 67.16 29.85 32.48
CA GLY A 10 66.00 30.41 33.17
C GLY A 10 64.81 30.44 32.16
N ARG A 11 63.60 30.15 32.66
CA ARG A 11 62.25 30.48 32.14
C ARG A 11 61.57 29.66 31.03
N HIS A 12 60.28 29.43 31.35
CA HIS A 12 59.14 28.82 30.67
C HIS A 12 58.85 29.21 29.20
N GLY A 13 58.16 28.29 28.51
CA GLY A 13 57.30 28.55 27.33
C GLY A 13 57.08 27.28 26.51
N THR A 14 56.17 26.38 26.92
CA THR A 14 54.82 26.15 26.35
C THR A 14 54.79 25.48 24.96
N ARG A 15 54.29 24.24 25.03
CA ARG A 15 53.73 23.35 24.02
C ARG A 15 52.67 24.06 23.16
N GLY A 16 52.73 23.85 21.85
CA GLY A 16 51.70 24.25 20.89
C GLY A 16 52.07 23.73 19.51
N THR A 17 51.61 22.53 19.16
CA THR A 17 51.61 22.03 17.78
C THR A 17 50.24 22.38 17.20
N ASP A 18 50.25 23.34 16.29
CA ASP A 18 49.13 23.86 15.53
C ASP A 18 48.88 22.95 14.33
N GLY A 19 47.62 22.64 14.05
CA GLY A 19 47.20 21.61 13.10
C GLY A 19 45.74 21.78 12.72
N THR A 20 45.41 22.93 12.14
CA THR A 20 44.15 23.22 11.44
C THR A 20 44.41 24.33 10.43
N ASP A 21 44.64 23.99 9.16
CA ASP A 21 44.52 24.97 8.07
C ASP A 21 44.25 24.28 6.72
N GLY A 22 42.98 23.97 6.47
CA GLY A 22 42.53 23.35 5.22
C GLY A 22 41.03 23.48 4.96
N THR A 23 40.23 23.67 6.01
CA THR A 23 38.77 23.86 5.92
C THR A 23 38.35 25.32 5.78
N GLU A 24 39.17 26.30 6.19
CA GLU A 24 38.84 27.72 6.04
C GLU A 24 39.03 28.24 4.59
N ASP A 25 39.95 27.67 3.79
CA ASP A 25 40.18 28.10 2.39
C ASP A 25 39.04 27.66 1.43
N LEU A 26 38.26 26.64 1.77
CA LEU A 26 37.12 26.20 0.95
C LEU A 26 35.86 27.03 1.21
N ARG A 27 35.64 27.47 2.46
CA ARG A 27 34.50 28.32 2.83
C ARG A 27 34.63 29.73 2.23
N ALA A 28 35.84 30.29 2.23
CA ALA A 28 36.09 31.62 1.67
C ALA A 28 35.87 31.70 0.15
N ARG A 29 35.97 30.58 -0.59
CA ARG A 29 35.75 30.54 -2.04
C ARG A 29 34.28 30.43 -2.45
N PHE A 30 33.41 29.97 -1.55
CA PHE A 30 31.96 29.84 -1.82
C PHE A 30 31.17 31.11 -1.48
N GLU A 31 31.64 31.92 -0.53
CA GLU A 31 30.94 33.16 -0.12
C GLU A 31 31.06 34.31 -1.15
N ASP A 32 31.97 34.21 -2.13
CA ASP A 32 32.27 35.31 -3.08
C ASP A 32 31.50 35.24 -4.43
N VAL A 33 30.67 34.21 -4.67
CA VAL A 33 30.01 33.99 -5.99
C VAL A 33 28.49 33.81 -5.94
N ALA A 34 27.86 33.73 -4.76
CA ALA A 34 26.40 33.56 -4.67
C ALA A 34 25.69 34.92 -4.45
N PRO A 35 24.79 35.36 -5.35
CA PRO A 35 23.91 36.48 -5.03
C PRO A 35 22.93 36.05 -3.94
N VAL A 36 23.06 36.65 -2.75
CA VAL A 36 22.14 36.46 -1.62
C VAL A 36 20.74 36.95 -2.04
N ILE A 37 19.85 36.02 -2.38
CA ILE A 37 18.41 36.29 -2.46
C ILE A 37 17.88 36.28 -1.03
N LEU A 38 17.91 37.45 -0.39
CA LEU A 38 17.19 37.71 0.87
C LEU A 38 15.68 37.71 0.57
N VAL A 39 15.04 36.56 0.75
CA VAL A 39 13.58 36.48 0.81
C VAL A 39 13.16 36.92 2.21
N ASP A 40 12.59 38.12 2.30
CA ASP A 40 11.90 38.60 3.49
C ASP A 40 10.66 37.72 3.76
N PRO A 41 10.55 37.04 4.92
CA PRO A 41 9.44 36.14 5.23
C PRO A 41 8.14 36.87 5.66
N GLU A 42 8.17 38.17 5.94
CA GLU A 42 6.98 38.91 6.42
C GLU A 42 5.80 39.01 5.42
N PRO A 43 5.97 39.05 4.08
CA PRO A 43 4.86 39.12 3.13
C PRO A 43 4.03 37.83 3.05
N VAL A 44 4.65 36.67 3.26
CA VAL A 44 4.01 35.34 3.12
C VAL A 44 3.09 35.06 4.31
N VAL A 45 3.52 35.42 5.52
CA VAL A 45 2.72 35.24 6.75
C VAL A 45 1.50 36.18 6.79
N ARG A 46 1.62 37.40 6.23
CA ARG A 46 0.49 38.35 6.15
C ARG A 46 -0.58 37.98 5.11
N ARG A 47 -0.23 37.32 4.01
CA ARG A 47 -1.22 36.81 3.03
C ARG A 47 -2.00 35.60 3.56
N GLY A 48 -1.36 34.73 4.34
CA GLY A 48 -2.01 33.56 4.96
C GLY A 48 -3.08 33.94 6.01
N ARG A 49 -2.82 34.96 6.84
CA ARG A 49 -3.79 35.39 7.88
C ARG A 49 -5.01 36.14 7.32
N ARG A 50 -4.89 36.88 6.21
CA ARG A 50 -6.04 37.58 5.61
C ARG A 50 -7.04 36.65 4.91
N ARG A 51 -6.59 35.51 4.35
CA ARG A 51 -7.50 34.51 3.76
C ARG A 51 -8.34 33.78 4.82
N ARG A 52 -7.78 33.47 5.99
CA ARG A 52 -8.50 32.78 7.08
C ARG A 52 -9.60 33.62 7.76
N ALA A 53 -9.49 34.96 7.72
CA ALA A 53 -10.55 35.85 8.22
C ALA A 53 -11.71 36.03 7.23
N ALA A 54 -11.45 35.95 5.91
CA ALA A 54 -12.49 36.09 4.89
C ALA A 54 -13.36 34.83 4.75
N VAL A 55 -12.79 33.64 4.94
CA VAL A 55 -13.52 32.35 4.86
C VAL A 55 -14.43 32.12 6.09
N ARG A 56 -14.09 32.68 7.25
CA ARG A 56 -14.91 32.56 8.48
C ARG A 56 -16.07 33.56 8.58
N ALA A 57 -16.11 34.59 7.74
CA ALA A 57 -17.20 35.58 7.75
C ALA A 57 -18.36 35.24 6.78
N LEU A 58 -18.16 34.31 5.84
CA LEU A 58 -19.18 33.92 4.85
C LEU A 58 -19.94 32.63 5.19
N SER A 59 -19.48 31.86 6.17
CA SER A 59 -20.04 30.56 6.59
C SER A 59 -21.05 30.66 7.75
N GLY A 60 -21.33 31.86 8.27
CA GLY A 60 -22.09 32.02 9.52
C GLY A 60 -23.61 32.19 9.40
N LEU A 61 -24.19 32.53 8.25
CA LEU A 61 -25.62 32.92 8.20
C LEU A 61 -26.37 32.59 6.89
N GLY A 62 -25.76 31.87 5.94
CA GLY A 62 -26.37 31.53 4.65
C GLY A 62 -26.90 30.10 4.48
N VAL A 63 -26.47 29.16 5.33
CA VAL A 63 -26.66 27.72 5.07
C VAL A 63 -28.06 27.21 5.43
N VAL A 64 -28.75 27.82 6.41
CA VAL A 64 -30.07 27.31 6.84
C VAL A 64 -31.19 27.63 5.84
N ALA A 65 -31.06 28.68 5.03
CA ALA A 65 -32.07 29.02 4.02
C ALA A 65 -31.84 28.33 2.66
N ALA A 66 -30.58 27.99 2.32
CA ALA A 66 -30.25 27.30 1.07
C ALA A 66 -30.57 25.80 1.12
N VAL A 67 -30.40 25.15 2.28
CA VAL A 67 -30.74 23.72 2.46
C VAL A 67 -32.25 23.47 2.35
N LEU A 68 -33.09 24.41 2.78
CA LEU A 68 -34.55 24.29 2.62
C LEU A 68 -35.05 24.59 1.19
N ALA A 69 -34.30 25.32 0.37
CA ALA A 69 -34.69 25.62 -1.02
C ALA A 69 -34.20 24.55 -2.02
N VAL A 70 -33.10 23.85 -1.74
CA VAL A 70 -32.56 22.79 -2.63
C VAL A 70 -33.30 21.46 -2.46
N VAL A 71 -33.88 21.18 -1.28
CA VAL A 71 -34.72 19.98 -1.03
C VAL A 71 -36.03 19.99 -1.86
N LEU A 72 -36.44 21.12 -2.44
CA LEU A 72 -37.68 21.22 -3.24
C LEU A 72 -37.48 21.24 -4.76
N VAL A 73 -36.24 21.24 -5.28
CA VAL A 73 -35.99 21.42 -6.74
C VAL A 73 -35.19 20.28 -7.38
N VAL A 74 -34.58 19.37 -6.61
CA VAL A 74 -34.11 18.09 -7.17
C VAL A 74 -35.31 17.19 -7.34
N ARG A 75 -35.96 17.33 -8.51
CA ARG A 75 -36.90 16.33 -9.02
C ARG A 75 -36.17 14.98 -9.01
N PRO A 76 -36.59 13.98 -8.22
CA PRO A 76 -36.04 12.64 -8.37
C PRO A 76 -36.29 12.23 -9.81
N GLY A 77 -35.22 11.91 -10.53
CA GLY A 77 -35.31 11.27 -11.84
C GLY A 77 -36.27 10.10 -11.71
N GLY A 78 -37.30 10.08 -12.56
CA GLY A 78 -38.45 9.19 -12.39
C GLY A 78 -38.04 7.75 -12.14
N GLY A 79 -38.19 7.32 -10.89
CA GLY A 79 -38.31 5.91 -10.54
C GLY A 79 -39.55 5.38 -11.22
N GLY A 80 -39.37 4.87 -12.43
CA GLY A 80 -40.36 4.01 -13.05
C GLY A 80 -40.52 2.79 -12.15
N GLY A 81 -41.53 2.83 -11.28
CA GLY A 81 -42.00 1.68 -10.53
C GLY A 81 -42.50 0.61 -11.49
N GLY A 82 -41.57 -0.11 -12.10
CA GLY A 82 -41.84 -1.42 -12.65
C GLY A 82 -42.30 -2.33 -11.51
N PRO A 83 -43.11 -3.37 -11.79
CA PRO A 83 -43.47 -4.33 -10.76
C PRO A 83 -42.21 -4.87 -10.09
N ALA A 84 -42.19 -4.90 -8.75
CA ALA A 84 -41.10 -5.50 -7.99
C ALA A 84 -40.96 -6.95 -8.46
N VAL A 85 -39.89 -7.25 -9.20
CA VAL A 85 -39.60 -8.61 -9.57
C VAL A 85 -38.81 -9.24 -8.44
N THR A 86 -39.45 -10.21 -7.78
CA THR A 86 -39.00 -10.78 -6.50
C THR A 86 -38.22 -12.08 -6.64
N GLY A 87 -38.06 -12.61 -7.86
CA GLY A 87 -37.29 -13.83 -8.09
C GLY A 87 -35.78 -13.57 -8.05
N PRO A 88 -34.99 -14.41 -7.37
CA PRO A 88 -33.54 -14.29 -7.39
C PRO A 88 -33.00 -14.43 -8.82
N PRO A 89 -31.87 -13.77 -9.15
CA PRO A 89 -31.19 -13.98 -10.42
C PRO A 89 -30.65 -15.42 -10.51
N PRO A 90 -30.31 -15.90 -11.72
CA PRO A 90 -29.54 -17.14 -11.84
C PRO A 90 -28.18 -17.00 -11.15
N ALA A 91 -27.61 -18.11 -10.70
CA ALA A 91 -26.26 -18.14 -10.16
C ALA A 91 -25.26 -17.58 -11.18
N GLU A 92 -24.31 -16.76 -10.72
CA GLU A 92 -23.24 -16.26 -11.57
C GLU A 92 -22.35 -17.43 -12.05
N PRO A 93 -21.83 -17.37 -13.29
CA PRO A 93 -20.87 -18.35 -13.76
C PRO A 93 -19.60 -18.30 -12.89
N SER A 94 -18.92 -19.43 -12.76
CA SER A 94 -17.59 -19.48 -12.16
C SER A 94 -16.61 -18.63 -12.98
N ARG A 95 -15.75 -17.87 -12.31
CA ARG A 95 -14.76 -16.99 -12.92
C ARG A 95 -13.41 -17.12 -12.20
N PRO A 96 -12.30 -16.78 -12.87
CA PRO A 96 -10.99 -16.77 -12.23
C PRO A 96 -10.98 -15.91 -10.96
N VAL A 97 -11.60 -14.73 -11.05
CA VAL A 97 -11.80 -13.78 -9.94
C VAL A 97 -13.29 -13.45 -9.82
N ALA A 98 -13.81 -13.49 -8.60
CA ALA A 98 -15.17 -13.13 -8.26
C ALA A 98 -15.19 -12.01 -7.21
N ILE A 99 -16.32 -11.31 -7.11
CA ILE A 99 -16.55 -10.36 -6.01
C ILE A 99 -17.41 -11.06 -4.97
N GLN A 100 -16.93 -11.07 -3.74
CA GLN A 100 -17.69 -11.48 -2.57
C GLN A 100 -18.26 -10.24 -1.87
N VAL A 101 -19.55 -10.29 -1.53
CA VAL A 101 -20.26 -9.19 -0.87
C VAL A 101 -20.82 -9.66 0.46
N ALA A 102 -20.53 -8.91 1.52
CA ALA A 102 -20.90 -9.24 2.88
C ALA A 102 -21.49 -8.01 3.64
N PRO A 103 -22.68 -8.11 4.26
CA PRO A 103 -23.62 -9.22 4.15
C PRO A 103 -24.21 -9.31 2.73
N ALA A 104 -24.56 -10.52 2.30
CA ALA A 104 -25.17 -10.75 0.99
C ALA A 104 -26.62 -10.23 0.88
N VAL A 105 -27.28 -9.99 2.02
CA VAL A 105 -28.60 -9.38 2.09
C VAL A 105 -28.55 -8.23 3.09
N VAL A 106 -28.98 -7.04 2.70
CA VAL A 106 -28.86 -5.82 3.48
C VAL A 106 -30.12 -4.97 3.38
N GLU A 107 -30.44 -4.19 4.42
CA GLU A 107 -31.50 -3.20 4.33
C GLU A 107 -31.09 -1.99 3.47
N PRO A 108 -32.05 -1.27 2.85
CA PRO A 108 -31.76 -0.03 2.14
C PRO A 108 -30.98 0.96 3.01
N GLY A 109 -29.89 1.50 2.47
CA GLY A 109 -28.99 2.41 3.20
C GLY A 109 -27.96 1.72 4.09
N GLY A 110 -27.99 0.39 4.21
CA GLY A 110 -26.94 -0.36 4.87
C GLY A 110 -25.64 -0.37 4.06
N VAL A 111 -24.53 -0.60 4.76
CA VAL A 111 -23.19 -0.71 4.15
C VAL A 111 -22.86 -2.18 3.95
N VAL A 112 -22.30 -2.51 2.79
CA VAL A 112 -21.74 -3.83 2.48
C VAL A 112 -20.23 -3.73 2.28
N THR A 113 -19.52 -4.76 2.73
CA THR A 113 -18.12 -5.01 2.45
C THR A 113 -18.01 -5.82 1.16
N VAL A 114 -17.05 -5.44 0.32
CA VAL A 114 -16.83 -5.97 -1.02
C VAL A 114 -15.35 -6.38 -1.13
N VAL A 115 -15.11 -7.61 -1.53
CA VAL A 115 -13.77 -8.21 -1.59
C VAL A 115 -13.61 -8.99 -2.90
N LEU A 116 -12.44 -8.89 -3.52
CA LEU A 116 -12.07 -9.73 -4.66
C LEU A 116 -11.55 -11.08 -4.14
N VAL A 117 -12.01 -12.17 -4.74
CA VAL A 117 -11.56 -13.52 -4.40
C VAL A 117 -11.14 -14.23 -5.67
N ALA A 118 -9.89 -14.68 -5.71
CA ALA A 118 -9.34 -15.46 -6.81
C ALA A 118 -9.47 -16.96 -6.52
N SER A 119 -9.90 -17.71 -7.52
CA SER A 119 -9.97 -19.18 -7.51
C SER A 119 -8.79 -19.83 -8.22
N GLU A 120 -8.07 -19.07 -9.05
CA GLU A 120 -6.90 -19.51 -9.82
C GLU A 120 -5.90 -18.37 -10.01
N ALA A 121 -4.63 -18.72 -10.25
CA ALA A 121 -3.57 -17.74 -10.41
C ALA A 121 -3.88 -16.82 -11.59
N ASN A 122 -3.73 -15.51 -11.39
CA ASN A 122 -4.13 -14.51 -12.36
C ASN A 122 -3.29 -13.23 -12.21
N ASP A 123 -3.20 -12.46 -13.29
CA ASP A 123 -2.53 -11.16 -13.37
C ASP A 123 -3.54 -10.00 -13.47
N LEU A 124 -4.78 -10.22 -13.02
CA LEU A 124 -5.86 -9.26 -13.17
C LEU A 124 -5.77 -8.18 -12.10
N THR A 125 -5.59 -6.95 -12.57
CA THR A 125 -5.64 -5.74 -11.73
C THR A 125 -6.92 -4.98 -12.02
N PHE A 126 -7.70 -4.71 -10.97
CA PHE A 126 -8.99 -4.02 -11.00
C PHE A 126 -8.87 -2.63 -10.40
N GLY A 127 -9.57 -1.65 -10.94
CA GLY A 127 -9.72 -0.35 -10.28
C GLY A 127 -10.72 -0.39 -9.13
N VAL A 128 -10.79 0.69 -8.37
CA VAL A 128 -11.83 0.91 -7.35
C VAL A 128 -13.21 1.25 -7.93
N ASP A 129 -13.33 1.47 -9.24
CA ASP A 129 -14.62 1.70 -9.88
C ASP A 129 -15.36 0.38 -10.14
N ALA A 130 -16.67 0.39 -9.89
CA ALA A 130 -17.55 -0.72 -10.20
C ALA A 130 -18.84 -0.23 -10.86
N GLU A 131 -19.35 -1.00 -11.82
CA GLU A 131 -20.73 -0.84 -12.26
C GLU A 131 -21.67 -1.54 -11.29
N VAL A 132 -22.81 -0.90 -11.03
CA VAL A 132 -23.89 -1.49 -10.24
C VAL A 132 -25.04 -1.77 -11.19
N GLU A 133 -25.44 -3.04 -11.26
CA GLU A 133 -26.59 -3.49 -12.06
C GLU A 133 -27.70 -3.98 -11.15
N ARG A 134 -28.96 -3.80 -11.55
CA ARG A 134 -30.16 -4.31 -10.89
C ARG A 134 -30.82 -5.38 -11.75
N TRP A 135 -31.28 -6.45 -11.13
CA TRP A 135 -32.02 -7.51 -11.80
C TRP A 135 -33.45 -7.06 -12.10
N ASP A 136 -33.87 -7.14 -13.38
CA ASP A 136 -35.24 -6.80 -13.80
C ASP A 136 -36.18 -8.01 -13.87
N GLY A 137 -35.74 -9.19 -13.42
CA GLY A 137 -36.46 -10.46 -13.56
C GLY A 137 -36.05 -11.31 -14.75
N SER A 138 -35.36 -10.72 -15.72
CA SER A 138 -34.94 -11.41 -16.95
C SER A 138 -33.50 -11.14 -17.33
N ARG A 139 -32.97 -9.96 -17.00
CA ARG A 139 -31.59 -9.57 -17.25
C ARG A 139 -31.14 -8.51 -16.25
N TRP A 140 -29.82 -8.39 -16.16
CA TRP A 140 -29.16 -7.31 -15.44
C TRP A 140 -29.27 -5.99 -16.21
N ARG A 141 -29.59 -4.91 -15.49
CA ARG A 141 -29.72 -3.55 -16.02
C ARG A 141 -28.87 -2.61 -15.21
N ARG A 142 -28.14 -1.71 -15.88
CA ARG A 142 -27.39 -0.66 -15.19
C ARG A 142 -28.29 0.12 -14.22
N ALA A 143 -27.92 0.12 -12.95
CA ALA A 143 -28.50 0.92 -11.89
C ALA A 143 -27.66 2.18 -11.64
N GLY A 144 -26.33 2.05 -11.73
CA GLY A 144 -25.40 3.15 -11.53
C GLY A 144 -23.95 2.70 -11.65
N VAL A 145 -23.07 3.49 -11.08
CA VAL A 145 -21.65 3.19 -10.87
C VAL A 145 -21.26 3.62 -9.46
N THR A 146 -20.26 3.00 -8.87
CA THR A 146 -19.74 3.36 -7.56
C THR A 146 -18.21 3.38 -7.57
N MET A 147 -17.63 4.22 -6.73
CA MET A 147 -16.24 4.14 -6.33
C MET A 147 -16.21 3.38 -5.01
N LEU A 148 -15.66 2.17 -5.01
CA LEU A 148 -15.46 1.38 -3.82
C LEU A 148 -14.38 2.06 -2.96
N CYS A 149 -14.69 2.30 -1.69
CA CYS A 149 -13.72 2.86 -0.75
C CYS A 149 -12.99 1.73 -0.06
N LEU A 150 -11.65 1.71 -0.07
CA LEU A 150 -10.91 0.80 0.81
C LEU A 150 -11.33 1.08 2.26
N VAL A 151 -11.42 0.04 3.10
CA VAL A 151 -11.83 0.18 4.51
C VAL A 151 -10.91 1.13 5.29
N GLU A 152 -9.65 1.22 4.87
CA GLU A 152 -8.66 2.16 5.41
C GLU A 152 -8.86 3.61 4.96
N TRP A 153 -9.54 3.83 3.83
CA TRP A 153 -9.86 5.18 3.37
C TRP A 153 -11.05 5.67 4.17
N GLN A 154 -10.98 6.91 4.65
CA GLN A 154 -12.01 7.54 5.48
C GLN A 154 -13.26 7.90 4.66
N CYS A 155 -13.83 6.94 3.93
CA CYS A 155 -14.98 7.12 3.06
C CYS A 155 -15.82 5.83 2.92
N VAL A 156 -17.04 5.98 2.41
CA VAL A 156 -17.92 4.89 2.01
C VAL A 156 -18.35 5.13 0.57
N GLY A 157 -18.27 4.13 -0.29
CA GLY A 157 -18.69 4.25 -1.68
C GLY A 157 -20.19 4.53 -1.79
N GLU A 158 -20.60 5.33 -2.77
CA GLU A 158 -22.02 5.61 -3.05
C GLU A 158 -22.36 5.30 -4.51
N VAL A 159 -23.55 4.77 -4.74
CA VAL A 159 -24.03 4.51 -6.11
C VAL A 159 -24.53 5.81 -6.76
N VAL A 160 -23.81 6.23 -7.80
CA VAL A 160 -24.08 7.46 -8.54
C VAL A 160 -24.32 7.19 -10.02
N GLY A 161 -24.79 8.21 -10.76
CA GLY A 161 -25.04 8.07 -12.20
C GLY A 161 -23.77 8.00 -13.06
N ARG A 162 -22.68 8.61 -12.59
CA ARG A 162 -21.37 8.67 -13.25
C ARG A 162 -20.27 8.99 -12.24
N ILE A 163 -19.05 8.55 -12.53
CA ILE A 163 -17.84 8.90 -11.77
C ILE A 163 -16.88 9.59 -12.75
N ASP A 164 -16.21 10.64 -12.29
CA ASP A 164 -15.15 11.30 -13.07
C ASP A 164 -13.90 10.41 -13.10
N ALA A 165 -12.96 10.63 -14.02
CA ALA A 165 -11.74 9.79 -14.12
C ALA A 165 -11.04 9.67 -12.76
N GLN A 166 -10.74 8.43 -12.34
CA GLN A 166 -10.10 8.12 -11.05
C GLN A 166 -8.69 7.58 -11.26
N PRO A 167 -7.80 7.74 -10.28
CA PRO A 167 -6.55 6.99 -10.26
C PRO A 167 -6.86 5.49 -10.25
N ASP A 168 -6.15 4.76 -11.11
CA ASP A 168 -6.26 3.31 -11.20
C ASP A 168 -5.50 2.72 -10.01
N ILE A 169 -6.20 2.52 -8.90
CA ILE A 169 -5.65 1.90 -7.71
C ILE A 169 -5.81 0.41 -7.92
N GLY A 170 -4.70 -0.24 -8.24
CA GLY A 170 -4.68 -1.64 -8.62
C GLY A 170 -5.09 -2.54 -7.47
N LEU A 171 -6.32 -3.00 -7.49
CA LEU A 171 -6.85 -4.05 -6.62
C LEU A 171 -6.59 -5.40 -7.28
N GLY A 172 -5.99 -6.32 -6.55
CA GLY A 172 -5.77 -7.70 -6.96
C GLY A 172 -6.37 -8.68 -5.97
N ALA A 173 -6.40 -9.95 -6.37
CA ALA A 173 -6.61 -11.06 -5.46
C ALA A 173 -5.78 -12.26 -5.92
N THR A 174 -5.15 -12.94 -4.96
CA THR A 174 -4.33 -14.12 -5.20
C THR A 174 -5.09 -15.36 -4.70
N PRO A 175 -4.98 -16.54 -5.34
CA PRO A 175 -5.63 -17.73 -4.82
C PRO A 175 -5.22 -18.03 -3.38
N GLY A 176 -6.20 -18.22 -2.50
CA GLY A 176 -5.97 -18.42 -1.07
C GLY A 176 -5.93 -17.12 -0.26
N GLU A 177 -5.72 -15.97 -0.90
CA GLU A 177 -5.60 -14.66 -0.24
C GLU A 177 -6.68 -13.71 -0.78
N PRO A 178 -7.73 -13.40 0.01
CA PRO A 178 -8.71 -12.40 -0.36
C PRO A 178 -8.04 -11.06 -0.66
N GLY A 179 -8.53 -10.36 -1.69
CA GLY A 179 -8.08 -9.00 -1.99
C GLY A 179 -8.49 -7.99 -0.91
N LEU A 180 -8.04 -6.75 -1.08
CA LEU A 180 -8.34 -5.68 -0.13
C LEU A 180 -9.84 -5.44 0.05
N ALA A 181 -10.23 -5.23 1.30
CA ALA A 181 -11.60 -4.94 1.68
C ALA A 181 -12.01 -3.53 1.25
N THR A 182 -13.15 -3.44 0.56
CA THR A 182 -13.79 -2.16 0.23
C THR A 182 -15.21 -2.09 0.76
N VAL A 183 -15.77 -0.89 0.86
CA VAL A 183 -17.12 -0.65 1.38
C VAL A 183 -17.99 0.16 0.43
N LEU A 184 -19.27 -0.19 0.41
CA LEU A 184 -20.32 0.40 -0.42
C LEU A 184 -21.57 0.65 0.41
N SER A 185 -22.09 1.88 0.38
CA SER A 185 -23.42 2.21 0.86
C SER A 185 -24.48 1.82 -0.18
N THR A 186 -25.56 1.20 0.30
CA THR A 186 -26.76 0.94 -0.50
C THR A 186 -27.77 2.07 -0.45
N GLU A 187 -27.39 3.23 0.07
CA GLU A 187 -28.24 4.42 0.07
C GLU A 187 -28.69 4.78 -1.34
N GLY A 188 -29.98 5.07 -1.50
CA GLY A 188 -30.59 5.36 -2.80
C GLY A 188 -30.92 4.13 -3.67
N LEU A 189 -30.57 2.92 -3.23
CA LEU A 189 -31.01 1.68 -3.87
C LEU A 189 -32.36 1.21 -3.31
N ASP A 190 -33.30 0.90 -4.21
CA ASP A 190 -34.57 0.27 -3.83
C ASP A 190 -34.38 -1.22 -3.50
N ASP A 191 -35.38 -1.83 -2.86
CA ASP A 191 -35.46 -3.29 -2.74
C ASP A 191 -35.26 -4.02 -4.08
N GLY A 192 -34.41 -5.05 -4.08
CA GLY A 192 -34.12 -5.89 -5.23
C GLY A 192 -32.74 -6.53 -5.20
N TRP A 193 -32.45 -7.31 -6.24
CA TRP A 193 -31.15 -7.94 -6.44
C TRP A 193 -30.24 -7.03 -7.27
N TYR A 194 -29.00 -6.90 -6.80
CA TYR A 194 -27.96 -6.08 -7.41
C TYR A 194 -26.72 -6.92 -7.71
N ARG A 195 -25.98 -6.50 -8.73
CA ARG A 195 -24.71 -7.09 -9.14
C ARG A 195 -23.66 -6.01 -9.25
N LEU A 196 -22.55 -6.19 -8.54
CA LEU A 196 -21.33 -5.44 -8.75
C LEU A 196 -20.54 -6.05 -9.91
N VAL A 197 -20.01 -5.20 -10.77
CA VAL A 197 -19.16 -5.58 -11.89
C VAL A 197 -17.91 -4.70 -11.87
N GLN A 198 -16.75 -5.29 -11.56
CA GLN A 198 -15.46 -4.65 -11.73
C GLN A 198 -14.79 -5.17 -13.00
N ARG A 199 -14.19 -4.25 -13.76
CA ARG A 199 -13.48 -4.59 -14.99
C ARG A 199 -11.99 -4.35 -14.77
N PRO A 200 -11.15 -5.35 -15.02
CA PRO A 200 -9.72 -5.13 -15.02
C PRO A 200 -9.32 -4.37 -16.29
N TYR A 201 -8.10 -3.85 -16.32
CA TYR A 201 -7.55 -3.21 -17.52
C TYR A 201 -7.53 -4.17 -18.74
N ARG A 202 -7.26 -5.46 -18.49
CA ARG A 202 -7.33 -6.56 -19.47
C ARG A 202 -7.88 -7.81 -18.79
N GLY A 203 -8.60 -8.64 -19.53
CA GLY A 203 -9.10 -9.93 -19.05
C GLY A 203 -10.58 -9.94 -18.71
N ASP A 204 -10.98 -10.91 -17.91
CA ASP A 204 -12.38 -11.17 -17.54
C ASP A 204 -12.84 -10.29 -16.37
N VAL A 205 -14.14 -9.95 -16.36
CA VAL A 205 -14.72 -9.08 -15.32
C VAL A 205 -15.02 -9.88 -14.05
N ALA A 206 -14.78 -9.28 -12.88
CA ALA A 206 -15.18 -9.85 -11.60
C ALA A 206 -16.62 -9.39 -11.28
N THR A 207 -17.43 -10.31 -10.75
CA THR A 207 -18.84 -10.03 -10.42
C THR A 207 -19.24 -10.61 -9.08
N GLY A 208 -20.14 -9.91 -8.39
CA GLY A 208 -20.70 -10.32 -7.10
C GLY A 208 -22.13 -9.86 -6.96
N VAL A 209 -22.99 -10.68 -6.35
CA VAL A 209 -24.43 -10.43 -6.25
C VAL A 209 -24.83 -10.24 -4.80
N PHE A 210 -25.70 -9.26 -4.53
CA PHE A 210 -26.29 -9.01 -3.22
C PHE A 210 -27.75 -8.59 -3.36
N GLU A 211 -28.52 -8.70 -2.28
CA GLU A 211 -29.92 -8.31 -2.21
C GLU A 211 -30.08 -7.11 -1.27
N VAL A 212 -30.70 -6.04 -1.75
CA VAL A 212 -31.25 -4.99 -0.89
C VAL A 212 -32.68 -5.37 -0.58
N ARG A 213 -33.03 -5.53 0.70
CA ARG A 213 -34.37 -5.95 1.11
C ARG A 213 -34.77 -5.27 2.41
N THR A 214 -35.90 -4.57 2.39
CA THR A 214 -36.53 -4.03 3.58
C THR A 214 -36.85 -5.16 4.58
N GLY A 215 -36.39 -5.02 5.83
CA GLY A 215 -36.56 -6.03 6.88
C GLY A 215 -35.49 -7.12 6.88
N ALA A 216 -34.40 -6.98 6.11
CA ALA A 216 -33.24 -7.88 6.18
C ALA A 216 -32.47 -7.79 7.51
N GLY A 217 -32.83 -6.85 8.40
CA GLY A 217 -32.05 -6.54 9.59
C GLY A 217 -30.98 -5.50 9.27
N ALA A 218 -30.68 -4.63 10.24
CA ALA A 218 -29.67 -3.60 10.06
C ALA A 218 -28.30 -4.24 9.81
N ALA A 219 -27.53 -3.68 8.87
CA ALA A 219 -26.11 -4.01 8.73
C ALA A 219 -25.36 -3.72 10.03
N PRO A 220 -24.28 -4.46 10.35
CA PRO A 220 -23.41 -4.10 11.45
C PRO A 220 -22.87 -2.67 11.26
N PRO A 221 -22.77 -1.86 12.33
CA PRO A 221 -22.14 -0.56 12.24
C PRO A 221 -20.66 -0.73 11.90
N GLN A 222 -20.15 0.14 11.02
CA GLN A 222 -18.73 0.22 10.72
C GLN A 222 -17.99 0.98 11.83
N PRO A 223 -16.72 0.64 12.11
CA PRO A 223 -15.92 1.42 13.05
C PRO A 223 -15.74 2.85 12.52
N PRO A 224 -15.80 3.87 13.40
CA PRO A 224 -15.60 5.26 13.01
C PRO A 224 -14.23 5.45 12.34
N SER A 225 -14.22 6.15 11.21
CA SER A 225 -13.02 6.30 10.39
C SER A 225 -12.01 7.32 10.97
N ASP A 226 -12.49 8.18 11.86
CA ASP A 226 -11.78 9.31 12.49
C ASP A 226 -11.40 9.05 13.96
N GLU A 227 -11.59 7.82 14.45
CA GLU A 227 -11.17 7.39 15.78
C GLU A 227 -10.19 6.20 15.69
N GLU A 228 -9.51 5.92 16.80
CA GLU A 228 -8.73 4.70 16.95
C GLU A 228 -9.64 3.47 16.77
N ARG A 229 -9.18 2.47 16.02
CA ARG A 229 -9.94 1.24 15.75
C ARG A 229 -9.01 0.06 15.51
N LEU A 230 -9.58 -1.12 15.31
CA LEU A 230 -8.85 -2.29 14.80
C LEU A 230 -9.23 -2.54 13.34
N THR A 231 -8.28 -3.06 12.58
CA THR A 231 -8.55 -3.76 11.31
C THR A 231 -8.34 -5.25 11.51
N VAL A 232 -9.08 -6.04 10.73
CA VAL A 232 -8.99 -7.49 10.72
C VAL A 232 -8.66 -7.91 9.30
N ASP A 233 -7.58 -8.67 9.15
CA ASP A 233 -7.11 -9.16 7.87
C ASP A 233 -6.87 -10.69 7.90
N PRO A 234 -7.47 -11.47 6.98
CA PRO A 234 -8.46 -11.03 6.01
C PRO A 234 -9.82 -10.67 6.65
N VAL A 235 -10.56 -9.77 6.01
CA VAL A 235 -11.90 -9.36 6.48
C VAL A 235 -12.97 -10.45 6.30
N ILE A 236 -12.72 -11.44 5.44
CA ILE A 236 -13.61 -12.57 5.19
C ILE A 236 -12.94 -13.84 5.69
N VAL A 237 -13.63 -14.53 6.59
CA VAL A 237 -13.14 -15.69 7.34
C VAL A 237 -14.02 -16.91 7.02
N PRO A 238 -13.46 -18.11 6.83
CA PRO A 238 -14.24 -19.33 6.63
C PRO A 238 -14.94 -19.78 7.91
N VAL A 239 -15.98 -20.60 7.78
CA VAL A 239 -16.78 -21.08 8.93
C VAL A 239 -15.99 -21.99 9.87
N GLU A 240 -14.92 -22.59 9.37
CA GLU A 240 -13.96 -23.39 10.12
C GLU A 240 -13.08 -22.55 11.05
N GLY A 241 -13.00 -21.23 10.84
CA GLY A 241 -12.07 -20.34 11.52
C GLY A 241 -10.68 -20.35 10.88
N GLY A 242 -9.69 -19.89 11.63
CA GLY A 242 -8.30 -19.80 11.18
C GLY A 242 -7.59 -18.56 11.71
N LEU A 243 -6.36 -18.35 11.26
CA LEU A 243 -5.53 -17.25 11.67
C LEU A 243 -5.95 -15.95 10.96
N VAL A 244 -6.17 -14.89 11.73
CA VAL A 244 -6.33 -13.52 11.24
C VAL A 244 -5.32 -12.61 11.91
N ARG A 245 -4.95 -11.51 11.24
CA ARG A 245 -4.17 -10.43 11.82
C ARG A 245 -5.10 -9.31 12.27
N VAL A 246 -4.86 -8.80 13.48
CA VAL A 246 -5.60 -7.69 14.05
C VAL A 246 -4.63 -6.53 14.27
N ALA A 247 -4.73 -5.50 13.44
CA ALA A 247 -3.86 -4.34 13.49
C ALA A 247 -4.57 -3.14 14.11
N THR A 248 -3.82 -2.33 14.84
CA THR A 248 -4.32 -1.09 15.43
C THR A 248 -4.21 0.04 14.40
N GLN A 249 -5.33 0.72 14.11
CA GLN A 249 -5.34 1.92 13.27
C GLN A 249 -5.57 3.15 14.13
N VAL A 250 -4.67 4.13 13.98
CA VAL A 250 -4.73 5.43 14.67
C VAL A 250 -4.90 6.52 13.61
N PRO A 251 -5.91 7.40 13.74
CA PRO A 251 -6.06 8.53 12.83
C PRO A 251 -4.89 9.51 13.00
N ALA A 252 -4.42 10.09 11.89
CA ALA A 252 -3.38 11.11 11.94
C ALA A 252 -3.80 12.31 12.81
N GLY A 253 -2.83 12.90 13.51
CA GLY A 253 -3.05 14.05 14.37
C GLY A 253 -3.55 15.29 13.61
N PRO A 254 -3.94 16.37 14.32
CA PRO A 254 -4.41 17.61 13.68
C PRO A 254 -3.38 18.31 12.77
N ASP A 255 -2.10 17.97 12.92
CA ASP A 255 -0.98 18.39 12.08
C ASP A 255 -0.74 17.47 10.87
N GLY A 256 -1.49 16.36 10.77
CA GLY A 256 -1.41 15.37 9.71
C GLY A 256 -0.29 14.35 9.90
N THR A 257 0.41 14.37 11.03
CA THR A 257 1.48 13.40 11.31
C THR A 257 0.93 12.20 12.09
N LEU A 258 1.47 11.02 11.78
CA LEU A 258 1.27 9.77 12.49
C LEU A 258 2.61 9.04 12.46
N THR A 259 3.13 8.62 13.62
CA THR A 259 4.37 7.83 13.67
C THR A 259 4.09 6.37 14.06
N ALA A 260 5.03 5.47 13.77
CA ALA A 260 4.93 4.08 14.19
C ALA A 260 4.89 3.97 15.74
N GLU A 261 5.61 4.84 16.45
CA GLU A 261 5.58 4.89 17.92
C GLU A 261 4.19 5.28 18.47
N ASP A 262 3.44 6.13 17.76
CA ASP A 262 2.08 6.47 18.15
C ASP A 262 1.17 5.24 18.08
N ILE A 263 1.29 4.43 17.02
CA ILE A 263 0.52 3.19 16.85
C ILE A 263 0.95 2.15 17.89
N GLU A 264 2.26 1.97 18.11
CA GLU A 264 2.83 1.07 19.11
C GLU A 264 2.37 1.42 20.53
N ALA A 265 2.33 2.70 20.88
CA ALA A 265 1.87 3.15 22.19
C ALA A 265 0.38 2.83 22.42
N VAL A 266 -0.43 2.90 21.37
CA VAL A 266 -1.86 2.56 21.42
C VAL A 266 -2.05 1.04 21.51
N ASP A 267 -1.31 0.27 20.71
CA ASP A 267 -1.41 -1.19 20.66
C ASP A 267 -0.90 -1.86 21.95
N SER A 268 0.26 -1.44 22.46
CA SER A 268 0.84 -1.95 23.72
C SER A 268 -0.01 -1.68 24.97
N ALA A 269 -0.96 -0.74 24.89
CA ALA A 269 -1.91 -0.46 25.95
C ALA A 269 -3.16 -1.36 25.90
N LEU A 270 -3.36 -2.14 24.84
CA LEU A 270 -4.49 -3.06 24.70
C LEU A 270 -4.26 -4.36 25.45
N ASP A 271 -5.35 -4.96 25.93
CA ASP A 271 -5.30 -6.26 26.57
C ASP A 271 -4.76 -7.34 25.60
N PRO A 272 -4.04 -8.36 26.11
CA PRO A 272 -3.51 -9.48 25.32
C PRO A 272 -4.58 -10.51 24.95
N SER A 273 -5.86 -10.21 25.24
CA SER A 273 -7.00 -11.01 24.81
C SER A 273 -8.03 -10.13 24.13
N ALA A 274 -8.82 -10.72 23.25
CA ALA A 274 -9.91 -10.07 22.56
C ALA A 274 -11.22 -10.83 22.77
N VAL A 275 -12.34 -10.10 22.73
CA VAL A 275 -13.68 -10.68 22.68
C VAL A 275 -14.16 -10.65 21.24
N VAL A 276 -14.53 -11.81 20.70
CA VAL A 276 -15.23 -11.90 19.42
C VAL A 276 -16.73 -11.78 19.68
N GLN A 277 -17.37 -10.83 19.01
CA GLN A 277 -18.78 -10.55 19.13
C GLN A 277 -19.49 -10.74 17.78
N ARG A 278 -20.70 -11.30 17.80
CA ARG A 278 -21.57 -11.47 16.62
C ARG A 278 -22.61 -10.37 16.56
N TRP A 279 -22.88 -9.85 15.37
CA TRP A 279 -24.00 -8.95 15.14
C TRP A 279 -25.30 -9.76 15.00
N THR A 280 -26.25 -9.54 15.91
CA THR A 280 -27.55 -10.22 15.92
C THR A 280 -28.63 -9.22 16.34
N ASP A 281 -29.71 -9.14 15.56
CA ASP A 281 -30.90 -8.33 15.88
C ASP A 281 -30.60 -6.86 16.27
N GLY A 282 -29.60 -6.25 15.60
CA GLY A 282 -29.23 -4.86 15.85
C GLY A 282 -28.32 -4.64 17.06
N ALA A 283 -27.74 -5.70 17.62
CA ALA A 283 -26.81 -5.62 18.74
C ALA A 283 -25.60 -6.54 18.56
N TRP A 284 -24.49 -6.18 19.21
CA TRP A 284 -23.32 -7.04 19.34
C TRP A 284 -23.46 -7.95 20.56
N VAL A 285 -23.22 -9.25 20.36
CA VAL A 285 -23.32 -10.28 21.39
C VAL A 285 -22.01 -11.04 21.50
N ASP A 286 -21.46 -11.16 22.70
CA ASP A 286 -20.25 -11.93 22.98
C ASP A 286 -20.41 -13.39 22.56
N VAL A 287 -19.42 -13.93 21.86
CA VAL A 287 -19.40 -15.33 21.40
C VAL A 287 -18.25 -16.10 22.03
N VAL A 288 -17.03 -15.55 21.97
CA VAL A 288 -15.83 -16.24 22.43
C VAL A 288 -14.73 -15.25 22.80
N ASP A 289 -13.98 -15.56 23.85
CA ASP A 289 -12.71 -14.90 24.18
C ASP A 289 -11.57 -15.62 23.45
N VAL A 290 -10.72 -14.85 22.77
CA VAL A 290 -9.57 -15.37 22.02
C VAL A 290 -8.28 -14.70 22.49
N PRO A 291 -7.17 -15.46 22.63
CA PRO A 291 -5.88 -14.86 22.90
C PRO A 291 -5.40 -14.07 21.67
N VAL A 292 -4.75 -12.93 21.93
CA VAL A 292 -4.01 -12.18 20.91
C VAL A 292 -2.55 -12.55 21.10
N ARG A 293 -1.97 -13.19 20.08
CA ARG A 293 -0.57 -13.64 20.13
C ARG A 293 0.37 -12.44 20.00
N GLU A 294 1.59 -12.60 20.51
CA GLU A 294 2.63 -11.62 20.24
C GLU A 294 2.90 -11.55 18.74
N ARG A 295 3.15 -10.34 18.26
CA ARG A 295 3.53 -10.08 16.88
C ARG A 295 4.96 -10.57 16.65
N GLU A 296 5.24 -11.01 15.42
CA GLU A 296 6.59 -11.36 14.96
C GLU A 296 7.52 -10.14 15.09
N SER A 297 8.68 -10.32 15.73
CA SER A 297 9.52 -9.21 16.20
C SER A 297 10.13 -8.32 15.11
N ASP A 298 10.16 -8.82 13.88
CA ASP A 298 10.67 -8.18 12.68
C ASP A 298 9.59 -7.42 11.88
N LEU A 299 8.31 -7.63 12.19
CA LEU A 299 7.20 -6.91 11.55
C LEU A 299 6.83 -5.64 12.33
N GLY A 300 6.57 -4.55 11.61
CA GLY A 300 6.04 -3.31 12.18
C GLY A 300 4.62 -3.48 12.78
N VAL A 301 4.19 -2.53 13.62
CA VAL A 301 2.91 -2.61 14.35
C VAL A 301 1.70 -2.54 13.41
N GLU A 302 1.91 -1.95 12.24
CA GLU A 302 0.97 -1.89 11.13
C GLU A 302 0.57 -3.27 10.59
N TRP A 303 1.39 -4.31 10.80
CA TRP A 303 1.10 -5.69 10.39
C TRP A 303 0.22 -6.46 11.39
N GLY A 304 -0.04 -5.87 12.55
CA GLY A 304 -0.96 -6.40 13.55
C GLY A 304 -0.50 -7.66 14.28
N SER A 305 -1.32 -8.09 15.24
CA SER A 305 -1.09 -9.27 16.05
C SER A 305 -1.92 -10.46 15.55
N PRO A 306 -1.36 -11.69 15.54
CA PRO A 306 -2.11 -12.87 15.15
C PRO A 306 -3.20 -13.21 16.17
N VAL A 307 -4.38 -13.58 15.67
CA VAL A 307 -5.53 -14.05 16.44
C VAL A 307 -6.07 -15.31 15.78
N ALA A 308 -6.08 -16.42 16.53
CA ALA A 308 -6.68 -17.67 16.09
C ALA A 308 -8.19 -17.62 16.35
N LEU A 309 -8.99 -17.54 15.28
CA LEU A 309 -10.44 -17.61 15.38
C LEU A 309 -10.88 -19.08 15.36
N PRO A 310 -11.76 -19.51 16.28
CA PRO A 310 -12.33 -20.85 16.22
C PRO A 310 -13.36 -20.95 15.08
N ALA A 311 -13.94 -22.14 14.90
CA ALA A 311 -15.10 -22.30 14.05
C ALA A 311 -16.27 -21.41 14.52
N LEU A 312 -16.88 -20.69 13.59
CA LEU A 312 -17.93 -19.71 13.81
C LEU A 312 -19.06 -19.93 12.80
N ASP A 313 -20.29 -19.65 13.20
CA ASP A 313 -21.41 -19.65 12.25
C ASP A 313 -21.26 -18.53 11.20
N GLU A 314 -21.93 -18.65 10.06
CA GLU A 314 -21.99 -17.55 9.10
C GLU A 314 -22.62 -16.28 9.71
N GLY A 315 -22.03 -15.13 9.40
CA GLY A 315 -22.54 -13.83 9.84
C GLY A 315 -21.48 -12.75 9.94
N SER A 316 -21.88 -11.60 10.47
CA SER A 316 -20.99 -10.47 10.72
C SER A 316 -20.50 -10.46 12.16
N TYR A 317 -19.21 -10.24 12.33
CA TYR A 317 -18.51 -10.29 13.59
C TYR A 317 -17.65 -9.04 13.80
N ARG A 318 -17.24 -8.82 15.04
CA ARG A 318 -16.16 -7.91 15.37
C ARG A 318 -15.23 -8.51 16.41
N VAL A 319 -13.95 -8.16 16.32
CA VAL A 319 -12.96 -8.39 17.37
C VAL A 319 -12.93 -7.13 18.23
N VAL A 320 -12.97 -7.28 19.55
CA VAL A 320 -12.93 -6.18 20.51
C VAL A 320 -11.76 -6.39 21.46
N ARG A 321 -10.82 -5.44 21.51
CA ARG A 321 -9.73 -5.41 22.48
C ARG A 321 -9.98 -4.31 23.50
N ALA A 322 -9.97 -4.68 24.78
CA ALA A 322 -10.15 -3.72 25.86
C ALA A 322 -8.85 -2.96 26.13
N ARG A 323 -8.99 -1.75 26.70
CA ARG A 323 -7.88 -0.91 27.16
C ARG A 323 -8.13 -0.52 28.61
N PRO A 324 -7.16 -0.68 29.53
CA PRO A 324 -7.32 -0.24 30.90
C PRO A 324 -7.65 1.26 31.00
N GLY A 325 -8.83 1.59 31.54
CA GLY A 325 -9.28 2.97 31.73
C GLY A 325 -9.65 3.73 30.45
N GLY A 326 -9.71 3.06 29.30
CA GLY A 326 -10.07 3.64 28.01
C GLY A 326 -11.32 3.00 27.38
N SER A 327 -11.71 3.51 26.21
CA SER A 327 -12.71 2.86 25.35
C SER A 327 -12.07 1.64 24.68
N PRO A 328 -12.80 0.54 24.50
CA PRO A 328 -12.29 -0.61 23.75
C PRO A 328 -12.12 -0.25 22.26
N LEU A 329 -11.11 -0.83 21.63
CA LEU A 329 -10.95 -0.78 20.18
C LEU A 329 -11.60 -2.00 19.54
N TRP A 330 -12.11 -1.84 18.33
CA TRP A 330 -12.78 -2.92 17.62
C TRP A 330 -12.66 -2.80 16.10
N GLY A 331 -12.74 -3.94 15.44
CA GLY A 331 -12.68 -4.09 13.98
C GLY A 331 -13.64 -5.18 13.54
N VAL A 332 -14.21 -5.05 12.33
CA VAL A 332 -15.26 -5.95 11.82
C VAL A 332 -14.70 -6.96 10.83
N PHE A 333 -15.31 -8.14 10.79
CA PHE A 333 -15.05 -9.18 9.80
C PHE A 333 -16.33 -9.97 9.52
N THR A 334 -16.35 -10.78 8.47
CA THR A 334 -17.50 -11.62 8.10
C THR A 334 -17.08 -13.08 8.02
N VAL A 335 -17.87 -13.96 8.61
CA VAL A 335 -17.71 -15.41 8.49
C VAL A 335 -18.65 -15.96 7.41
N THR A 336 -18.14 -16.77 6.49
CA THR A 336 -18.93 -17.35 5.39
C THR A 336 -18.28 -18.61 4.81
N ALA A 337 -19.11 -19.59 4.43
CA ALA A 337 -18.66 -20.85 3.83
C ALA A 337 -18.07 -20.69 2.42
N THR A 338 -18.09 -19.49 1.86
CA THR A 338 -17.51 -19.15 0.55
C THR A 338 -16.16 -18.47 0.66
N ALA A 339 -15.67 -18.20 1.88
CA ALA A 339 -14.34 -17.65 2.10
C ALA A 339 -13.26 -18.69 1.72
N PRO A 340 -12.08 -18.24 1.25
CA PRO A 340 -10.91 -19.10 1.14
C PRO A 340 -10.55 -19.73 2.49
N PRO A 341 -9.99 -20.95 2.51
CA PRO A 341 -9.45 -21.53 3.73
C PRO A 341 -8.31 -20.66 4.23
N LEU A 342 -8.26 -20.45 5.56
CA LEU A 342 -7.16 -19.76 6.21
C LEU A 342 -6.20 -20.78 6.82
N GLU A 343 -4.96 -20.32 7.00
CA GLU A 343 -3.97 -21.01 7.80
C GLU A 343 -4.55 -21.36 9.17
N GLN A 344 -4.31 -22.60 9.57
CA GLN A 344 -4.72 -23.07 10.89
C GLN A 344 -3.62 -22.75 11.89
N PRO A 345 -3.97 -22.33 13.11
CA PRO A 345 -2.96 -22.14 14.15
C PRO A 345 -2.20 -23.46 14.34
N ASP A 346 -0.87 -23.40 14.34
CA ASP A 346 -0.06 -24.54 14.76
C ASP A 346 -0.45 -24.93 16.19
N ASP A 347 -1.00 -26.13 16.35
CA ASP A 347 -1.41 -26.69 17.65
C ASP A 347 -0.19 -26.89 18.58
N ASP A 348 1.02 -26.96 18.02
CA ASP A 348 2.24 -27.32 18.73
C ASP A 348 2.86 -26.16 19.55
N ALA A 349 2.57 -24.89 19.22
CA ALA A 349 3.13 -23.74 19.95
C ALA A 349 2.50 -23.50 21.34
N ALA A 350 1.41 -24.22 21.68
CA ALA A 350 0.74 -24.08 22.97
C ALA A 350 1.34 -24.96 24.08
N ASP A 351 2.26 -25.89 23.76
CA ASP A 351 2.82 -26.86 24.73
C ASP A 351 4.29 -26.59 25.15
N ASP A 352 4.94 -25.56 24.61
CA ASP A 352 6.33 -25.20 24.93
C ASP A 352 6.55 -24.61 26.34
N GLY A 353 5.49 -24.52 27.15
CA GLY A 353 5.57 -24.00 28.52
C GLY A 353 6.04 -25.01 29.58
N ALA A 354 6.29 -26.28 29.23
CA ALA A 354 6.55 -27.32 30.24
C ALA A 354 7.51 -28.43 29.80
N GLN A 355 8.51 -28.14 28.98
CA GLN A 355 9.59 -29.10 28.74
C GLN A 355 10.81 -28.77 29.61
N ASP A 356 10.86 -29.47 30.75
CA ASP A 356 12.00 -29.52 31.67
C ASP A 356 13.29 -29.78 30.88
N ASP A 357 14.21 -28.82 30.99
CA ASP A 357 15.63 -28.92 30.61
C ASP A 357 16.28 -30.15 31.28
N ASP A 358 16.24 -31.33 30.68
CA ASP A 358 17.15 -32.44 31.02
C ASP A 358 16.98 -33.64 30.04
N ALA A 359 17.41 -33.53 28.79
CA ALA A 359 17.87 -34.69 28.00
C ALA A 359 18.60 -34.32 26.70
N GLN A 360 19.93 -34.25 26.81
CA GLN A 360 20.85 -35.07 26.01
C GLN A 360 20.75 -35.04 24.47
N ASP A 361 21.59 -34.18 23.90
CA ASP A 361 22.45 -34.39 22.72
C ASP A 361 22.54 -35.85 22.24
N ASP A 362 21.94 -36.13 21.07
CA ASP A 362 22.34 -37.21 20.17
C ASP A 362 21.95 -36.80 18.73
N GLY A 363 22.90 -36.19 18.02
CA GLY A 363 22.73 -35.68 16.67
C GLY A 363 22.31 -36.74 15.63
N ALA A 364 21.26 -36.40 14.87
CA ALA A 364 21.00 -36.92 13.54
C ALA A 364 20.56 -35.76 12.64
N PRO A 365 21.12 -35.61 11.42
CA PRO A 365 20.67 -34.60 10.47
C PRO A 365 19.34 -35.03 9.84
N ASP A 366 18.30 -34.20 9.99
CA ASP A 366 17.00 -34.41 9.36
C ASP A 366 17.07 -34.11 7.85
N PRO A 367 16.40 -34.89 6.99
CA PRO A 367 16.40 -34.66 5.55
C PRO A 367 15.26 -33.73 5.15
N ALA A 368 15.63 -32.55 4.64
CA ALA A 368 14.92 -31.79 3.60
C ALA A 368 13.38 -31.89 3.56
N ASP A 369 12.72 -31.09 4.40
CA ASP A 369 11.36 -30.60 4.11
C ASP A 369 11.48 -29.18 3.56
N GLY A 370 11.35 -29.08 2.23
CA GLY A 370 11.32 -27.83 1.49
C GLY A 370 9.88 -27.43 1.21
N SER A 371 9.30 -26.66 2.13
CA SER A 371 8.23 -25.72 1.81
C SER A 371 8.89 -24.34 1.70
N PRO A 372 8.78 -23.63 0.56
CA PRO A 372 9.31 -22.28 0.46
C PRO A 372 8.42 -21.34 1.27
N ASP A 373 8.98 -20.74 2.32
CA ASP A 373 8.36 -19.66 3.08
C ASP A 373 8.10 -18.47 2.15
N ALA A 374 6.87 -17.96 2.13
CA ALA A 374 6.44 -16.86 1.27
C ALA A 374 7.01 -15.48 1.68
N GLY A 375 7.88 -15.44 2.69
CA GLY A 375 8.57 -14.24 3.18
C GLY A 375 10.05 -14.14 2.80
N ASP A 376 10.61 -15.15 2.12
CA ASP A 376 11.97 -15.05 1.60
C ASP A 376 11.98 -13.99 0.50
N VAL A 377 12.62 -12.84 0.79
CA VAL A 377 13.05 -11.87 -0.22
C VAL A 377 13.61 -12.69 -1.37
N VAL A 378 12.90 -12.66 -2.49
CA VAL A 378 13.20 -13.44 -3.69
C VAL A 378 14.71 -13.43 -3.90
N GLY A 379 15.35 -14.54 -3.50
CA GLY A 379 16.80 -14.55 -3.31
C GLY A 379 17.50 -14.14 -4.60
N GLU A 380 18.74 -13.64 -4.52
CA GLU A 380 19.48 -13.18 -5.70
C GLU A 380 19.49 -14.22 -6.85
N ASP A 381 19.31 -15.50 -6.51
CA ASP A 381 19.21 -16.66 -7.40
C ASP A 381 17.91 -16.78 -8.20
N ALA A 382 16.82 -16.11 -7.81
CA ALA A 382 15.53 -16.22 -8.48
C ALA A 382 15.52 -15.64 -9.90
N PHE A 383 16.50 -14.79 -10.23
CA PHE A 383 16.69 -14.27 -11.59
C PHE A 383 17.92 -14.87 -12.26
N ALA A 384 18.38 -16.03 -11.79
CA ALA A 384 19.36 -16.83 -12.52
C ALA A 384 18.76 -17.29 -13.86
N PRO A 385 19.57 -17.42 -14.93
CA PRO A 385 19.07 -17.73 -16.27
C PRO A 385 18.27 -19.04 -16.36
N ASP A 386 18.56 -20.00 -15.48
CA ASP A 386 17.93 -21.31 -15.37
C ASP A 386 16.77 -21.37 -14.36
N HIS A 387 16.46 -20.26 -13.67
CA HIS A 387 15.33 -20.20 -12.75
C HIS A 387 13.99 -20.26 -13.50
N PRO A 388 12.97 -21.01 -13.02
CA PRO A 388 11.68 -21.15 -13.68
C PRO A 388 10.99 -19.82 -14.02
N VAL A 389 11.14 -18.80 -13.16
CA VAL A 389 10.55 -17.47 -13.40
C VAL A 389 11.05 -16.83 -14.70
N CYS A 390 12.29 -17.13 -15.13
CA CYS A 390 12.84 -16.57 -16.35
C CYS A 390 12.28 -17.22 -17.62
N ALA A 391 11.68 -18.41 -17.52
CA ALA A 391 10.90 -18.98 -18.61
C ALA A 391 9.55 -18.26 -18.77
N GLU A 392 8.95 -17.82 -17.67
CA GLU A 392 7.66 -17.11 -17.66
C GLU A 392 7.82 -15.61 -17.96
N GLN A 393 8.92 -15.01 -17.49
CA GLN A 393 9.19 -13.57 -17.56
C GLN A 393 10.59 -13.27 -18.12
N PRO A 394 10.92 -13.71 -19.35
CA PRO A 394 12.27 -13.60 -19.91
C PRO A 394 12.76 -12.15 -20.02
N GLY A 395 11.86 -11.23 -20.40
CA GLY A 395 12.20 -9.81 -20.51
C GLY A 395 12.57 -9.16 -19.18
N ARG A 396 11.95 -9.63 -18.08
CA ARG A 396 12.24 -9.16 -16.73
C ARG A 396 13.60 -9.62 -16.26
N CYS A 397 13.87 -10.92 -16.36
CA CYS A 397 15.16 -11.49 -15.98
C CYS A 397 16.31 -10.86 -16.78
N LEU A 398 16.07 -10.52 -18.04
CA LEU A 398 17.02 -9.79 -18.87
C LEU A 398 17.32 -8.37 -18.35
N LEU A 399 16.27 -7.62 -17.97
CA LEU A 399 16.42 -6.30 -17.36
C LEU A 399 17.13 -6.37 -16.02
N GLU A 400 16.79 -7.35 -15.18
CA GLU A 400 17.42 -7.59 -13.89
C GLU A 400 18.91 -7.92 -14.01
N ALA A 401 19.28 -8.79 -14.95
CA ALA A 401 20.68 -9.10 -15.23
C ALA A 401 21.47 -7.85 -15.65
N TRP A 402 20.89 -7.03 -16.52
CA TRP A 402 21.52 -5.78 -16.94
C TRP A 402 21.60 -4.76 -15.82
N TRP A 403 20.55 -4.64 -15.03
CA TRP A 403 20.50 -3.71 -13.92
C TRP A 403 21.54 -4.04 -12.86
N ARG A 404 21.73 -5.33 -12.53
CA ARG A 404 22.81 -5.81 -11.65
C ARG A 404 24.19 -5.40 -12.14
N ASP A 405 24.47 -5.55 -13.44
CA ASP A 405 25.76 -5.14 -14.01
C ASP A 405 25.94 -3.61 -13.93
N VAL A 406 24.88 -2.85 -14.16
CA VAL A 406 24.89 -1.37 -14.06
C VAL A 406 25.19 -0.93 -12.63
N THR A 407 24.46 -1.44 -11.64
CA THR A 407 24.66 -1.04 -10.23
C THR A 407 26.00 -1.52 -9.68
N ALA A 408 26.45 -2.73 -10.04
CA ALA A 408 27.76 -3.24 -9.67
C ALA A 408 28.91 -2.39 -10.25
N THR A 409 28.73 -1.81 -11.44
CA THR A 409 29.73 -0.94 -12.08
C THR A 409 29.95 0.36 -11.31
N VAL A 410 28.92 0.87 -10.62
CA VAL A 410 28.97 2.14 -9.87
C VAL A 410 29.03 1.93 -8.36
N ASP A 411 29.18 0.69 -7.90
CA ASP A 411 29.23 0.33 -6.47
C ASP A 411 28.02 0.87 -5.70
N VAL A 412 26.84 0.76 -6.31
CA VAL A 412 25.57 1.19 -5.73
C VAL A 412 24.86 -0.01 -5.12
N GLU A 413 24.60 0.07 -3.82
CA GLU A 413 23.79 -0.90 -3.10
C GLU A 413 22.34 -0.86 -3.58
N ARG A 414 21.71 -2.03 -3.69
CA ARG A 414 20.32 -2.18 -4.07
C ARG A 414 19.50 -2.39 -2.81
N GLY A 415 18.45 -1.61 -2.61
CA GLY A 415 17.55 -1.75 -1.46
C GLY A 415 16.47 -2.82 -1.66
N GLY A 416 16.38 -3.39 -2.86
CA GLY A 416 15.26 -4.25 -3.25
C GLY A 416 14.06 -3.39 -3.67
N GLY A 417 13.17 -3.98 -4.47
CA GLY A 417 11.99 -3.31 -4.95
C GLY A 417 10.85 -4.29 -5.10
N ASP A 418 9.63 -3.79 -4.89
CA ASP A 418 8.44 -4.55 -5.19
C ASP A 418 8.40 -4.85 -6.68
N HIS A 419 8.03 -6.07 -7.01
CA HIS A 419 8.66 -6.78 -8.10
C HIS A 419 7.58 -7.05 -9.15
N ASP A 420 7.11 -5.98 -9.81
CA ASP A 420 5.99 -5.98 -10.75
C ASP A 420 6.17 -6.92 -11.97
N TYR A 421 5.05 -7.41 -12.52
CA TYR A 421 5.03 -8.33 -13.67
C TYR A 421 5.31 -7.62 -15.02
N GLY A 422 6.15 -8.23 -15.87
CA GLY A 422 6.39 -7.81 -17.27
C GLY A 422 7.82 -7.34 -17.59
N VAL A 423 7.99 -6.42 -18.55
CA VAL A 423 9.30 -5.78 -18.88
C VAL A 423 9.58 -4.54 -18.02
N LEU A 424 9.05 -4.55 -16.81
CA LEU A 424 9.23 -3.49 -15.84
C LEU A 424 10.17 -4.00 -14.75
N LEU A 425 11.13 -3.18 -14.37
CA LEU A 425 11.95 -3.43 -13.20
C LEU A 425 11.88 -2.23 -12.28
N THR A 426 11.48 -2.46 -11.05
CA THR A 426 11.38 -1.51 -9.96
C THR A 426 12.41 -1.89 -8.90
N ASP A 427 13.16 -0.89 -8.44
CA ASP A 427 14.22 -1.07 -7.45
C ASP A 427 14.37 0.19 -6.60
N SER A 428 15.15 0.11 -5.53
CA SER A 428 15.52 1.24 -4.70
C SER A 428 17.04 1.29 -4.50
N VAL A 429 17.56 2.49 -4.29
CA VAL A 429 18.95 2.71 -3.89
C VAL A 429 18.94 3.51 -2.59
N PRO A 430 19.47 2.96 -1.47
CA PRO A 430 19.56 3.70 -0.22
C PRO A 430 20.58 4.85 -0.37
N LEU A 431 20.18 6.06 0.03
CA LEU A 431 20.98 7.29 -0.05
C LEU A 431 20.85 8.07 1.26
N GLY A 432 21.87 7.98 2.11
CA GLY A 432 21.84 8.59 3.44
C GLY A 432 20.67 8.06 4.28
N ASP A 433 19.81 8.97 4.74
CA ASP A 433 18.60 8.65 5.52
C ASP A 433 17.37 8.38 4.63
N GLY A 434 17.52 8.41 3.30
CA GLY A 434 16.44 8.27 2.33
C GLY A 434 16.68 7.15 1.32
N SER A 435 15.80 7.05 0.34
CA SER A 435 15.92 6.12 -0.78
C SER A 435 15.56 6.79 -2.10
N LEU A 436 16.27 6.39 -3.15
CA LEU A 436 15.97 6.73 -4.54
C LEU A 436 15.22 5.56 -5.16
N TRP A 437 13.95 5.75 -5.47
CA TRP A 437 13.14 4.76 -6.17
C TRP A 437 13.41 4.85 -7.66
N LEU A 438 13.54 3.68 -8.31
CA LEU A 438 13.90 3.56 -9.71
C LEU A 438 12.91 2.66 -10.44
N THR A 439 12.64 3.01 -11.70
CA THR A 439 11.80 2.22 -12.59
C THR A 439 12.44 2.15 -13.97
N LEU A 440 12.87 0.95 -14.39
CA LEU A 440 13.53 0.67 -15.66
C LEU A 440 12.58 -0.09 -16.60
N PHE A 441 12.43 0.39 -17.84
CA PHE A 441 11.56 -0.23 -18.83
C PHE A 441 12.00 0.07 -20.28
N PRO A 442 11.58 -0.73 -21.28
CA PRO A 442 11.78 -0.44 -22.69
C PRO A 442 11.00 0.80 -23.15
N ALA A 443 11.65 1.69 -23.90
CA ALA A 443 11.07 2.93 -24.41
C ALA A 443 9.87 2.72 -25.35
N GLU A 444 9.83 1.58 -26.05
CA GLU A 444 8.74 1.21 -26.97
C GLU A 444 7.51 0.65 -26.24
N ALA A 445 7.66 0.27 -24.97
CA ALA A 445 6.61 -0.27 -24.13
C ALA A 445 6.60 0.43 -22.76
N PRO A 446 6.39 1.76 -22.71
CA PRO A 446 6.29 2.46 -21.44
C PRO A 446 5.07 1.94 -20.65
N PRO A 447 5.16 1.80 -19.32
CA PRO A 447 3.99 1.42 -18.52
C PRO A 447 2.89 2.48 -18.68
N ALA A 448 1.64 2.02 -18.70
CA ALA A 448 0.49 2.85 -19.04
C ALA A 448 0.31 4.08 -18.13
N VAL A 449 0.84 4.01 -16.91
CA VAL A 449 0.64 5.00 -15.83
C VAL A 449 1.93 5.71 -15.46
N VAL A 450 3.00 5.64 -16.26
CA VAL A 450 4.21 6.39 -15.89
C VAL A 450 4.00 7.88 -16.17
N PRO A 451 3.88 8.72 -15.13
CA PRO A 451 3.80 10.17 -15.33
C PRO A 451 5.02 10.61 -16.14
N GLN A 452 4.87 11.68 -16.91
CA GLN A 452 6.00 12.32 -17.57
C GLN A 452 6.40 13.51 -16.71
N PRO A 453 7.67 13.62 -16.30
CA PRO A 453 8.08 14.76 -15.52
C PRO A 453 7.99 16.02 -16.40
N ALA A 454 7.61 17.14 -15.80
CA ALA A 454 7.74 18.44 -16.45
C ALA A 454 9.24 18.76 -16.55
N VAL A 455 9.84 18.44 -17.69
CA VAL A 455 11.28 18.60 -17.93
C VAL A 455 11.66 20.08 -17.87
N VAL A 456 12.61 20.41 -16.99
CA VAL A 456 13.17 21.76 -16.83
C VAL A 456 14.61 21.87 -17.36
N GLY A 457 15.29 20.73 -17.52
CA GLY A 457 16.64 20.67 -18.07
C GLY A 457 16.98 19.30 -18.63
N SER A 458 17.98 19.26 -19.50
CA SER A 458 18.50 18.02 -20.07
C SER A 458 20.01 18.08 -20.23
N THR A 459 20.71 17.02 -19.84
CA THR A 459 22.16 16.87 -19.96
C THR A 459 22.48 15.55 -20.65
N ARG A 460 23.52 15.53 -21.50
CA ARG A 460 24.03 14.26 -22.06
C ARG A 460 25.14 13.68 -21.20
N VAL A 461 25.04 12.40 -20.92
CA VAL A 461 26.09 11.58 -20.29
C VAL A 461 26.41 10.47 -21.27
N GLY A 462 27.51 10.61 -22.02
CA GLY A 462 27.82 9.76 -23.18
C GLY A 462 26.66 9.65 -24.17
N ASP A 463 26.17 8.42 -24.38
CA ASP A 463 25.03 8.12 -25.25
C ASP A 463 23.66 8.26 -24.55
N ALA A 464 23.65 8.41 -23.22
CA ALA A 464 22.44 8.61 -22.44
C ALA A 464 22.04 10.09 -22.38
N THR A 465 20.73 10.35 -22.34
CA THR A 465 20.16 11.67 -22.05
C THR A 465 19.52 11.64 -20.67
N VAL A 466 19.96 12.53 -19.79
CA VAL A 466 19.40 12.73 -18.45
C VAL A 466 18.54 13.98 -18.47
N GLU A 467 17.23 13.81 -18.29
CA GLU A 467 16.26 14.88 -18.14
C GLU A 467 16.01 15.11 -16.65
N VAL A 468 16.06 16.37 -16.23
CA VAL A 468 15.73 16.81 -14.88
C VAL A 468 14.41 17.56 -14.95
N GLY A 469 13.48 17.24 -14.07
CA GLY A 469 12.13 17.79 -14.07
C GLY A 469 11.47 17.75 -12.71
N ARG A 470 10.17 17.99 -12.70
CA ARG A 470 9.31 17.74 -11.55
C ARG A 470 8.20 16.77 -11.90
N TRP A 471 7.91 15.87 -10.97
CA TRP A 471 6.72 15.06 -11.03
C TRP A 471 5.46 15.94 -10.90
N PRO A 472 4.38 15.63 -11.61
CA PRO A 472 3.08 16.25 -11.37
C PRO A 472 2.67 16.14 -9.89
N ASP A 473 1.97 17.15 -9.38
CA ASP A 473 1.57 17.22 -7.96
C ASP A 473 0.64 16.04 -7.56
N ASP A 474 -0.10 15.48 -8.52
CA ASP A 474 -1.02 14.35 -8.35
C ASP A 474 -0.32 12.98 -8.19
N VAL A 475 1.00 12.90 -8.42
CA VAL A 475 1.81 11.69 -8.20
C VAL A 475 2.89 11.92 -7.13
N GLY A 476 2.61 12.83 -6.18
CA GLY A 476 3.45 13.06 -5.01
C GLY A 476 4.34 14.30 -5.06
N GLY A 477 4.45 14.97 -6.21
CA GLY A 477 5.16 16.26 -6.36
C GLY A 477 6.60 16.23 -5.84
N GLY A 478 7.58 16.01 -6.71
CA GLY A 478 8.99 15.91 -6.30
C GLY A 478 9.96 16.13 -7.45
N ASP A 479 11.25 16.17 -7.14
CA ASP A 479 12.28 16.28 -8.16
C ASP A 479 12.44 14.94 -8.89
N ALA A 480 12.34 14.98 -10.21
CA ALA A 480 12.29 13.81 -11.07
C ALA A 480 13.52 13.76 -11.97
N ARG A 481 14.10 12.57 -12.15
CA ARG A 481 15.10 12.35 -13.20
C ARG A 481 14.62 11.25 -14.12
N ARG A 482 14.90 11.44 -15.39
CA ARG A 482 14.64 10.46 -16.43
C ARG A 482 15.90 10.26 -17.25
N VAL A 483 16.42 9.04 -17.25
CA VAL A 483 17.56 8.65 -18.09
C VAL A 483 17.02 7.88 -19.28
N THR A 484 17.28 8.36 -20.49
CA THR A 484 17.01 7.61 -21.73
C THR A 484 18.34 7.13 -22.28
N CYS A 485 18.51 5.82 -22.41
CA CYS A 485 19.73 5.19 -22.92
C CYS A 485 19.35 4.12 -23.96
N GLY A 486 19.44 4.50 -25.24
CA GLY A 486 19.05 3.64 -26.35
C GLY A 486 17.56 3.33 -26.32
N GLY A 487 17.20 2.04 -26.29
CA GLY A 487 15.82 1.56 -26.25
C GLY A 487 15.23 1.48 -24.85
N PHE A 488 15.89 2.04 -23.83
CA PHE A 488 15.49 1.90 -22.42
C PHE A 488 15.39 3.25 -21.72
N VAL A 489 14.49 3.29 -20.73
CA VAL A 489 14.19 4.45 -19.92
C VAL A 489 14.26 4.05 -18.44
N LEU A 490 15.03 4.81 -17.67
CA LEU A 490 15.11 4.73 -16.21
C LEU A 490 14.46 5.99 -15.64
N HIS A 491 13.40 5.83 -14.87
CA HIS A 491 12.77 6.90 -14.10
C HIS A 491 13.22 6.83 -12.66
N THR A 492 13.37 8.01 -12.03
CA THR A 492 13.66 8.08 -10.61
C THR A 492 12.74 9.04 -9.88
N SER A 493 12.43 8.70 -8.63
CA SER A 493 11.69 9.54 -7.70
C SER A 493 12.29 9.45 -6.31
N SER A 494 12.32 10.58 -5.63
CA SER A 494 12.64 10.65 -4.20
C SER A 494 11.94 11.87 -3.59
N THR A 495 11.46 11.71 -2.36
CA THR A 495 10.86 12.77 -1.55
C THR A 495 11.82 13.34 -0.51
N ASP A 496 12.80 12.53 -0.09
CA ASP A 496 13.59 12.79 1.12
C ASP A 496 15.11 12.82 0.88
N VAL A 497 15.56 12.67 -0.38
CA VAL A 497 16.99 12.76 -0.74
C VAL A 497 17.30 14.12 -1.37
N ALA A 498 18.44 14.69 -0.98
CA ALA A 498 18.91 15.96 -1.51
C ALA A 498 19.16 15.88 -3.04
N ALA A 499 18.78 16.93 -3.76
CA ALA A 499 18.80 16.91 -5.22
C ALA A 499 20.20 16.68 -5.82
N ASP A 500 21.25 17.19 -5.18
CA ASP A 500 22.64 17.00 -5.59
C ASP A 500 23.13 15.56 -5.41
N GLU A 501 22.69 14.88 -4.36
CA GLU A 501 22.97 13.45 -4.13
C GLU A 501 22.27 12.58 -5.17
N VAL A 502 20.99 12.86 -5.46
CA VAL A 502 20.26 12.18 -6.55
C VAL A 502 20.94 12.41 -7.90
N ASP A 503 21.34 13.66 -8.21
CA ASP A 503 21.99 13.98 -9.48
C ASP A 503 23.34 13.26 -9.64
N GLN A 504 24.11 13.12 -8.54
CA GLN A 504 25.37 12.37 -8.53
C GLN A 504 25.15 10.89 -8.87
N VAL A 505 24.18 10.25 -8.21
CA VAL A 505 23.86 8.82 -8.41
C VAL A 505 23.29 8.58 -9.80
N VAL A 506 22.35 9.42 -10.25
CA VAL A 506 21.76 9.33 -11.59
C VAL A 506 22.83 9.53 -12.69
N ALA A 507 23.78 10.44 -12.50
CA ALA A 507 24.88 10.63 -13.44
C ALA A 507 25.80 9.40 -13.50
N ALA A 508 26.08 8.77 -12.35
CA ALA A 508 26.87 7.53 -12.29
C ALA A 508 26.14 6.37 -13.01
N LEU A 509 24.86 6.16 -12.70
CA LEU A 509 24.02 5.15 -13.35
C LEU A 509 23.94 5.37 -14.87
N ALA A 510 23.69 6.60 -15.32
CA ALA A 510 23.65 6.94 -16.74
C ALA A 510 24.99 6.68 -17.47
N ALA A 511 26.12 6.80 -16.76
CA ALA A 511 27.42 6.44 -17.30
C ALA A 511 27.60 4.91 -17.37
N ALA A 512 27.16 4.16 -16.36
CA ALA A 512 27.27 2.70 -16.30
C ALA A 512 26.31 1.96 -17.23
N MET A 513 25.18 2.57 -17.61
CA MET A 513 24.29 2.02 -18.64
C MET A 513 24.94 1.96 -20.04
N GLN A 514 26.15 2.52 -20.22
CA GLN A 514 26.85 2.51 -21.49
C GLN A 514 27.67 1.23 -21.73
N PRO A 515 27.69 0.70 -22.98
CA PRO A 515 27.01 1.23 -24.16
C PRO A 515 25.48 1.01 -24.09
N CYS A 516 24.68 1.96 -24.57
CA CYS A 516 23.22 1.84 -24.52
C CYS A 516 22.72 0.74 -25.49
N PRO A 517 22.00 -0.29 -25.03
CA PRO A 517 21.36 -1.24 -25.94
C PRO A 517 20.23 -0.55 -26.70
N ALA A 518 20.13 -0.80 -28.00
CA ALA A 518 19.19 -0.10 -28.89
C ALA A 518 17.73 -0.52 -28.64
N ASP A 519 17.51 -1.75 -28.19
CA ASP A 519 16.23 -2.40 -27.95
C ASP A 519 16.42 -3.67 -27.10
N VAL A 520 15.34 -4.39 -26.81
CA VAL A 520 15.35 -5.66 -26.06
C VAL A 520 16.17 -6.74 -26.76
N ALA A 521 16.19 -6.79 -28.09
CA ALA A 521 16.96 -7.77 -28.84
C ALA A 521 18.48 -7.53 -28.71
N ALA A 522 18.91 -6.27 -28.76
CA ALA A 522 20.29 -5.87 -28.52
C ALA A 522 20.71 -6.14 -27.08
N LEU A 523 19.79 -6.05 -26.12
CA LEU A 523 20.04 -6.44 -24.74
C LEU A 523 20.16 -7.97 -24.60
N ALA A 524 19.24 -8.74 -25.20
CA ALA A 524 19.27 -10.20 -25.19
C ALA A 524 20.57 -10.76 -25.79
N ALA A 525 21.12 -10.10 -26.81
CA ALA A 525 22.42 -10.46 -27.39
C ALA A 525 23.60 -10.32 -26.40
N ARG A 526 23.48 -9.49 -25.35
CA ARG A 526 24.49 -9.34 -24.29
C ARG A 526 24.39 -10.44 -23.24
N TYR A 527 23.20 -10.99 -23.04
CA TYR A 527 22.89 -11.97 -22.01
C TYR A 527 22.36 -13.27 -22.64
N PRO A 528 23.17 -13.99 -23.45
CA PRO A 528 22.71 -15.15 -24.23
C PRO A 528 22.34 -16.37 -23.38
N ALA A 529 22.62 -16.33 -22.07
CA ALA A 529 22.22 -17.38 -21.14
C ALA A 529 20.71 -17.31 -20.80
N TYR A 530 20.09 -16.14 -20.93
CA TYR A 530 18.67 -15.95 -20.61
C TYR A 530 17.76 -16.42 -21.74
N PRO A 531 16.54 -16.88 -21.42
CA PRO A 531 15.58 -17.31 -22.44
C PRO A 531 15.21 -16.16 -23.41
N PRO A 532 14.87 -16.47 -24.66
CA PRO A 532 14.51 -15.45 -25.63
C PRO A 532 13.23 -14.71 -25.21
N VAL A 533 13.23 -13.38 -25.35
CA VAL A 533 12.04 -12.55 -25.13
C VAL A 533 11.14 -12.65 -26.37
N PRO A 534 9.87 -13.10 -26.25
CA PRO A 534 8.97 -13.29 -27.37
C PRO A 534 8.46 -11.99 -28.03
#